data_AF-A0A9D9AGX3-F1
#
_entry.id   AF-A0A9D9AGX3-F1
#
_cell.length_a   1.000
_cell.length_b   1.000
_cell.length_c   1.000
_cell.angle_alpha   90.00
_cell.angle_beta   90.00
_cell.angle_gamma   90.00
#
_symmetry.space_group_name_H-M   'P 1'
#
loop_
_entity.id
_entity.type
_entity.pdbx_description
1 polymer ?
#
loop_
_entity_poly.entity_id
_entity_poly.type
_entity_poly.pdbx_seq_one_letter_code
_entity_poly.pdbx_strand_id
1 'polypeptide(L)' 'NVAEGAGAVPLAGLWRERAEKRGRKVGVILTGGNIDRKVYADVLMESDDVDA' A
#
# COMPACT_ATOMS: atom_id res chain seq x y z
N ASN A 1 -10.57 4.22 1.43
CA ASN A 1 -9.71 3.51 2.40
C ASN A 1 -8.28 3.72 2.02
N VAL A 2 -7.49 4.26 2.94
CA VAL A 2 -6.08 4.59 2.74
C VAL A 2 -5.26 3.60 3.57
N ALA A 3 -4.23 3.02 2.96
CA ALA A 3 -3.35 2.04 3.59
C ALA A 3 -1.96 2.66 3.71
N GLU A 4 -1.58 3.03 4.93
CA GLU A 4 -0.30 3.67 5.19
C GLU A 4 0.51 2.85 6.19
N GLY A 5 1.84 2.85 6.01
CA GLY A 5 2.78 2.14 6.87
C GLY A 5 2.45 0.64 7.01
N ALA A 6 2.33 0.16 8.25
CA ALA A 6 2.02 -1.24 8.56
C ALA A 6 0.72 -1.76 7.91
N GLY A 7 -0.24 -0.87 7.59
CA GLY A 7 -1.47 -1.21 6.90
C GLY A 7 -1.29 -1.64 5.44
N ALA A 8 -0.19 -1.24 4.80
CA ALA A 8 0.15 -1.61 3.42
C ALA A 8 1.06 -2.86 3.32
N VAL A 9 1.62 -3.33 4.44
CA VAL A 9 2.52 -4.50 4.48
C VAL A 9 1.91 -5.75 3.85
N PRO A 10 0.63 -6.11 4.11
CA PRO A 10 0.02 -7.27 3.47
C PRO A 10 -0.12 -7.10 1.95
N LEU A 11 -0.36 -5.88 1.48
CA LEU A 11 -0.40 -5.56 0.05
C LEU A 11 1.00 -5.66 -0.59
N ALA A 12 2.03 -5.14 0.09
CA ALA A 12 3.41 -5.23 -0.37
C ALA A 12 3.90 -6.69 -0.46
N GLY A 13 3.55 -7.53 0.53
CA GLY A 13 3.80 -8.97 0.48
C GLY A 13 3.12 -9.64 -0.71
N LEU A 14 1.83 -9.36 -0.92
CA LEU A 14 1.09 -9.86 -2.07
C LEU A 14 1.69 -9.40 -3.41
N TRP A 15 2.22 -8.18 -3.48
CA TRP A 15 2.84 -7.65 -4.70
C TRP A 15 4.06 -8.48 -5.14
N ARG A 16 4.85 -8.99 -4.19
CA ARG A 16 5.99 -9.88 -4.50
C ARG A 16 5.53 -11.23 -5.08
N GLU A 17 4.36 -11.71 -4.69
CA GLU A 17 3.76 -12.95 -5.16
C GLU A 17 2.82 -12.76 -6.36
N ARG A 18 2.76 -11.55 -6.95
CA ARG A 18 1.78 -11.19 -8.00
C ARG A 18 1.77 -12.16 -9.19
N ALA A 19 2.93 -12.66 -9.60
CA ALA A 19 3.04 -13.60 -10.72
C ALA A 19 2.32 -14.93 -10.42
N GLU A 20 2.51 -15.47 -9.21
CA GLU A 20 1.90 -16.73 -8.75
C GLU A 20 0.40 -16.58 -8.45
N LYS A 21 -0.03 -15.37 -8.10
CA LYS A 21 -1.43 -15.05 -7.79
C LYS A 21 -2.21 -14.53 -9.01
N ARG A 22 -1.61 -14.49 -10.20
CA ARG A 22 -2.25 -14.02 -11.43
C ARG A 22 -3.51 -14.84 -11.76
N GLY A 23 -4.59 -14.16 -12.15
CA GLY A 23 -5.87 -14.78 -12.51
C GLY A 23 -6.72 -15.24 -11.32
N ARG A 24 -6.27 -14.99 -10.08
CA ARG A 24 -7.00 -15.34 -8.86
C ARG A 24 -7.56 -14.08 -8.21
N LYS A 25 -8.74 -14.19 -7.61
CA LYS A 25 -9.27 -13.17 -6.70
C LYS A 25 -8.59 -13.32 -5.36
N VAL A 26 -7.88 -12.30 -4.92
CA VAL A 26 -7.14 -12.25 -3.65
C VAL A 26 -7.54 -11.01 -2.87
N GLY A 27 -7.69 -11.17 -1.56
CA GLY A 27 -7.97 -10.07 -0.63
C GLY A 27 -6.83 -9.93 0.37
N VAL A 28 -6.52 -8.69 0.75
CA VAL A 28 -5.56 -8.37 1.82
C VAL A 28 -6.27 -7.54 2.87
N ILE A 29 -5.91 -7.76 4.14
CA ILE A 29 -6.49 -6.99 5.24
C ILE A 29 -5.67 -5.71 5.41
N LEU A 30 -6.35 -4.56 5.27
CA LEU A 30 -5.80 -3.27 5.64
C LEU A 30 -6.07 -3.06 7.13
N THR A 31 -5.07 -3.35 7.96
CA THR A 31 -5.22 -3.38 9.43
C THR A 31 -5.26 -1.99 10.07
N GLY A 32 -4.92 -0.93 9.33
CA GLY A 32 -4.95 0.44 9.83
C GLY A 32 -4.88 1.51 8.74
N GLY A 33 -5.33 2.72 9.09
CA GLY A 33 -5.35 3.93 8.26
C GLY A 33 -5.51 5.21 9.09
N ASN A 34 -5.11 5.15 10.36
CA ASN A 34 -5.14 6.30 11.29
C ASN A 34 -3.73 6.87 11.40
N ILE A 35 -3.44 7.85 10.57
CA ILE A 35 -2.17 8.56 10.51
C ILE A 35 -2.42 10.07 10.52
N ASP A 36 -1.42 10.83 10.96
CA ASP A 36 -1.47 12.28 10.88
C ASP A 36 -1.49 12.73 9.42
N ARG A 37 -2.37 13.71 9.11
CA ARG A 37 -2.57 14.21 7.75
C ARG A 37 -1.30 14.81 7.13
N LYS A 38 -0.39 15.38 7.93
CA LYS A 38 0.88 15.93 7.41
C LYS A 38 1.79 14.81 6.94
N VAL A 39 1.97 13.78 7.76
CA VAL A 39 2.76 12.60 7.42
C VAL A 39 2.17 11.90 6.20
N TYR A 40 0.84 11.82 6.10
CA TYR A 40 0.19 11.27 4.91
C TYR A 40 0.54 12.04 3.64
N ALA A 41 0.44 13.37 3.69
CA ALA A 41 0.70 14.22 2.53
C ALA A 41 2.15 14.09 2.07
N ASP A 42 3.11 14.03 3.00
CA ASP A 42 4.53 13.85 2.69
C ASP A 42 4.78 12.49 2.00
N VAL A 43 4.18 11.40 2.49
CA VAL A 43 4.32 10.06 1.89
C VAL A 43 3.72 9.99 0.48
N LEU A 44 2.58 10.65 0.25
CA LEU A 44 1.99 10.72 -1.09
C LEU A 44 2.86 11.55 -2.06
N MET A 45 3.38 12.69 -1.60
CA MET A 45 4.25 13.54 -2.42
C MET A 45 5.56 12.84 -2.78
N GLU A 46 6.16 12.05 -1.86
CA GLU A 46 7.34 11.23 -2.17
C GLU A 46 7.04 10.15 -3.22
N SER A 47 5.81 9.61 -3.25
CA SER A 47 5.42 8.59 -4.23
C SER A 47 5.15 9.11 -5.64
N ASP A 48 4.94 10.43 -5.81
CA ASP A 48 4.70 11.06 -7.12
C ASP A 48 6.02 11.33 -7.89
N ASP A 49 7.19 11.28 -7.23
CA ASP A 49 8.51 11.51 -7.83
C ASP A 49 9.15 10.24 -8.46
N VAL A 50 8.46 9.09 -8.43
CA VAL A 50 8.99 7.82 -8.96
C VAL A 50 8.69 7.62 -10.46
N ASP A 51 7.92 8.53 -11.08
CA ASP A 51 7.56 8.51 -12.50
C ASP A 51 8.06 9.75 -13.30
N ALA A 52 9.07 10.46 -12.79
CA ALA A 52 9.76 11.57 -13.49
C ALA A 52 11.14 11.17 -14.07
#